data_AF-A0A3M1QSY3-F1
#
_entry.id   AF-A0A3M1QSY3-F1
#
_cell.length_a   1.000
_cell.length_b   1.000
_cell.length_c   1.000
_cell.angle_alpha   90.00
_cell.angle_beta   90.00
_cell.angle_gamma   90.00
#
_symmetry.space_group_name_H-M   'P 1'
#
loop_
_entity.id
_entity.type
_entity.pdbx_description
1 polymer ?
#
loop_
_entity_poly.entity_id
_entity_poly.type
_entity_poly.pdbx_seq_one_letter_code
_entity_poly.pdbx_strand_id
1 'polypeptide(L)'
;AYIGPVSAFQQEVPRDVATMESLASYLVPTFPPDSKGGRPEARCTSARTLLSSLAAQPGSLPGSFVFHPYPVTPYHMDYLSHFDRIEQAKQVYQQQEAGNASPSLRVQPRGELASQLVQAMGQPAAGAAGEAILEEISLQDLLFDHTYSFNGWLGPPWYKEGWFHAYLLWAGLITDQERKQRVDTLYRRLIYGDYQGLADRINVERALVAELTRGCERVMVGYTMRHEYYNTEYSAGVENIAVDALTGFYSPVFLRTIKLKDFLWNGWLRLGINARPRAAWNPIGGFSDRVGRLVWFGIGDPAFLPSPTSSIWLPNRIRADTTVEGAPPGGVPVPRDAVIPEPGTGILQPVGTGKKARTKITYRVLTSTFHDTTRMSVADLLYPYIFAFRWSST
;
A
#
# COMPACT_ATOMS: atom_id res chain seq x y z
N ALA A 1 -17.59 -7.57 17.70
CA ALA A 1 -17.42 -7.66 16.25
C ALA A 1 -16.33 -8.67 15.89
N TYR A 2 -16.54 -9.49 14.87
CA TYR A 2 -15.49 -10.31 14.28
C TYR A 2 -14.71 -9.45 13.26
N ILE A 3 -13.43 -9.77 13.03
CA ILE A 3 -12.57 -9.20 11.99
C ILE A 3 -11.81 -10.38 11.37
N GLY A 4 -12.23 -10.77 10.18
CA GLY A 4 -11.59 -11.87 9.47
C GLY A 4 -12.37 -12.32 8.24
N PRO A 5 -11.81 -13.29 7.50
CA PRO A 5 -12.36 -13.79 6.25
C PRO A 5 -13.63 -14.63 6.43
N VAL A 6 -14.33 -14.89 5.31
CA VAL A 6 -15.55 -15.72 5.22
C VAL A 6 -15.42 -17.07 5.90
N SER A 7 -14.24 -17.67 5.89
CA SER A 7 -14.00 -19.04 6.38
C SER A 7 -14.38 -19.27 7.86
N ALA A 8 -14.73 -18.21 8.61
CA ALA A 8 -15.33 -18.31 9.92
C ALA A 8 -16.83 -18.69 9.90
N PHE A 9 -17.53 -18.46 8.79
CA PHE A 9 -18.92 -18.87 8.58
C PHE A 9 -18.92 -20.21 7.82
N GLN A 10 -19.36 -21.28 8.48
CA GLN A 10 -19.51 -22.60 7.86
C GLN A 10 -20.72 -22.66 6.88
N GLN A 11 -21.48 -21.57 6.73
CA GLN A 11 -22.75 -21.42 6.00
C GLN A 11 -22.83 -20.03 5.32
N GLU A 12 -23.99 -19.66 4.76
CA GLU A 12 -24.29 -18.32 4.27
C GLU A 12 -24.06 -17.24 5.35
N VAL A 13 -23.63 -16.05 4.91
CA VAL A 13 -23.40 -14.90 5.79
C VAL A 13 -24.74 -14.48 6.43
N PRO A 14 -24.83 -14.39 7.77
CA PRO A 14 -26.05 -13.98 8.46
C PRO A 14 -26.56 -12.60 8.02
N ARG A 15 -27.88 -12.37 8.07
CA ARG A 15 -28.52 -11.12 7.60
C ARG A 15 -28.08 -9.86 8.36
N ASP A 16 -27.67 -10.03 9.60
CA ASP A 16 -27.16 -8.99 10.50
C ASP A 16 -25.64 -8.78 10.35
N VAL A 17 -24.98 -9.51 9.45
CA VAL A 17 -23.55 -9.35 9.17
C VAL A 17 -23.37 -8.57 7.87
N ALA A 18 -22.63 -7.47 7.96
CA ALA A 18 -22.20 -6.69 6.80
C ALA A 18 -20.75 -7.03 6.45
N THR A 19 -20.37 -6.68 5.22
CA THR A 19 -19.05 -6.94 4.64
C THR A 19 -18.38 -5.63 4.28
N MET A 20 -17.07 -5.58 4.49
CA MET A 20 -16.20 -4.52 3.99
C MET A 20 -15.11 -5.12 3.11
N GLU A 21 -14.72 -4.36 2.09
CA GLU A 21 -13.70 -4.76 1.12
C GLU A 21 -12.46 -3.88 1.21
N SER A 22 -11.29 -4.51 1.09
CA SER A 22 -10.00 -3.84 0.95
C SER A 22 -9.12 -4.59 -0.05
N LEU A 23 -8.12 -3.93 -0.61
CA LEU A 23 -7.18 -4.57 -1.54
C LEU A 23 -6.40 -5.69 -0.83
N ALA A 24 -6.39 -6.90 -1.41
CA ALA A 24 -5.74 -8.07 -0.81
C ALA A 24 -4.45 -8.46 -1.50
N SER A 25 -4.47 -8.61 -2.82
CA SER A 25 -3.33 -9.10 -3.59
C SER A 25 -3.41 -8.64 -5.05
N TYR A 26 -2.27 -8.73 -5.72
CA TYR A 26 -2.17 -8.58 -7.16
C TYR A 26 -1.93 -9.93 -7.81
N LEU A 27 -2.51 -10.12 -8.99
CA LEU A 27 -2.21 -11.26 -9.83
C LEU A 27 -1.37 -10.82 -11.02
N VAL A 28 -0.18 -11.40 -11.13
CA VAL A 28 0.80 -11.01 -12.15
C VAL A 28 1.41 -12.25 -12.82
N PRO A 29 1.47 -12.30 -14.16
CA PRO A 29 2.34 -13.21 -14.89
C PRO A 29 3.71 -12.56 -15.03
N THR A 30 4.75 -13.30 -14.69
CA THR A 30 6.16 -12.96 -14.92
C THR A 30 6.70 -13.86 -16.03
N PHE A 31 7.39 -13.27 -17.02
CA PHE A 31 7.97 -13.96 -18.17
C PHE A 31 9.50 -14.01 -18.02
N PRO A 32 10.07 -15.17 -17.63
CA PRO A 32 11.51 -15.29 -17.40
C PRO A 32 12.33 -14.98 -18.67
N PRO A 33 13.54 -14.41 -18.55
CA PRO A 33 14.41 -14.11 -19.69
C PRO A 33 14.74 -15.34 -20.56
N ASP A 34 14.86 -16.51 -19.94
CA ASP A 34 15.30 -17.77 -20.58
C ASP A 34 14.15 -18.55 -21.23
N SER A 35 12.90 -18.07 -21.12
CA SER A 35 11.77 -18.64 -21.85
C SER A 35 11.96 -18.43 -23.37
N LYS A 36 11.28 -19.23 -24.22
CA LYS A 36 11.37 -19.15 -25.70
C LYS A 36 11.05 -17.75 -26.30
N GLY A 37 10.68 -16.77 -25.46
CA GLY A 37 10.41 -15.38 -25.81
C GLY A 37 11.31 -14.35 -25.10
N GLY A 38 12.60 -14.61 -24.84
CA GLY A 38 13.53 -13.67 -24.18
C GLY A 38 13.64 -12.25 -24.81
N ARG A 39 13.05 -12.02 -25.99
CA ARG A 39 12.90 -10.69 -26.60
C ARG A 39 11.61 -9.98 -26.14
N PRO A 40 11.63 -8.65 -25.89
CA PRO A 40 10.46 -7.91 -25.41
C PRO A 40 9.15 -8.13 -26.21
N GLU A 41 9.24 -8.18 -27.53
CA GLU A 41 8.06 -8.34 -28.42
C GLU A 41 7.36 -9.69 -28.20
N ALA A 42 8.15 -10.77 -28.05
CA ALA A 42 7.62 -12.11 -27.81
C ALA A 42 6.94 -12.18 -26.45
N ARG A 43 7.55 -11.63 -25.39
CA ARG A 43 6.92 -11.52 -24.07
C ARG A 43 5.60 -10.78 -24.12
N CYS A 44 5.57 -9.62 -24.77
CA CYS A 44 4.34 -8.85 -24.89
C CYS A 44 3.26 -9.58 -25.70
N THR A 45 3.64 -10.41 -26.68
CA THR A 45 2.71 -11.24 -27.44
C THR A 45 2.12 -12.34 -26.57
N SER A 46 2.95 -13.09 -25.85
CA SER A 46 2.51 -14.12 -24.89
C SER A 46 1.64 -13.55 -23.78
N ALA A 47 2.00 -12.37 -23.24
CA ALA A 47 1.20 -11.65 -22.26
C ALA A 47 -0.20 -11.32 -22.81
N ARG A 48 -0.29 -10.78 -24.04
CA ARG A 48 -1.59 -10.51 -24.66
C ARG A 48 -2.43 -11.77 -24.83
N THR A 49 -1.84 -12.84 -25.35
CA THR A 49 -2.55 -14.12 -25.50
C THR A 49 -3.13 -14.62 -24.17
N LEU A 50 -2.34 -14.54 -23.09
CA LEU A 50 -2.77 -14.95 -21.76
C LEU A 50 -3.91 -14.07 -21.23
N LEU A 51 -3.76 -12.74 -21.27
CA LEU A 51 -4.74 -11.81 -20.70
C LEU A 51 -6.05 -11.75 -21.49
N SER A 52 -6.01 -11.85 -22.82
CA SER A 52 -7.23 -11.88 -23.64
C SER A 52 -8.05 -13.16 -23.38
N SER A 53 -7.38 -14.28 -23.04
CA SER A 53 -8.09 -15.51 -22.63
C SER A 53 -8.87 -15.34 -21.31
N LEU A 54 -8.33 -14.57 -20.36
CA LEU A 54 -8.99 -14.23 -19.10
C LEU A 54 -10.14 -13.23 -19.30
N ALA A 55 -9.92 -12.22 -20.14
CA ALA A 55 -10.93 -11.22 -20.45
C ALA A 55 -12.19 -11.81 -21.10
N ALA A 56 -12.04 -12.90 -21.86
CA ALA A 56 -13.15 -13.58 -22.54
C ALA A 56 -14.02 -14.46 -21.61
N GLN A 57 -13.59 -14.75 -20.37
CA GLN A 57 -14.30 -15.64 -19.46
C GLN A 57 -14.53 -15.04 -18.06
N PRO A 58 -15.20 -13.89 -17.93
CA PRO A 58 -15.37 -13.23 -16.64
C PRO A 58 -16.17 -14.06 -15.61
N GLY A 59 -17.05 -14.96 -16.08
CA GLY A 59 -17.91 -15.78 -15.21
C GLY A 59 -17.25 -17.03 -14.61
N SER A 60 -16.04 -17.40 -15.03
CA SER A 60 -15.29 -18.56 -14.49
C SER A 60 -14.24 -18.16 -13.44
N LEU A 61 -14.15 -16.86 -13.14
CA LEU A 61 -13.16 -16.32 -12.22
C LEU A 61 -13.62 -16.46 -10.75
N PRO A 62 -12.72 -16.80 -9.80
CA PRO A 62 -13.06 -16.87 -8.38
C PRO A 62 -13.61 -15.54 -7.86
N GLY A 63 -14.65 -15.57 -7.04
CA GLY A 63 -15.51 -14.41 -6.76
C GLY A 63 -14.86 -13.17 -6.12
N SER A 64 -13.65 -13.27 -5.56
CA SER A 64 -12.91 -12.12 -5.04
C SER A 64 -11.93 -11.50 -6.04
N PHE A 65 -11.73 -12.12 -7.20
CA PHE A 65 -10.81 -11.66 -8.24
C PHE A 65 -11.51 -10.67 -9.19
N VAL A 66 -10.82 -9.57 -9.48
CA VAL A 66 -11.27 -8.54 -10.43
C VAL A 66 -10.26 -8.46 -11.56
N PHE A 67 -10.69 -8.74 -12.79
CA PHE A 67 -9.87 -8.51 -13.97
C PHE A 67 -9.64 -7.01 -14.16
N HIS A 68 -8.38 -6.60 -14.07
CA HIS A 68 -7.99 -5.20 -14.07
C HIS A 68 -6.54 -5.10 -14.56
N PRO A 69 -6.31 -5.03 -15.89
CA PRO A 69 -5.00 -5.20 -16.49
C PRO A 69 -4.13 -3.93 -16.40
N TYR A 70 -4.11 -3.29 -15.24
CA TYR A 70 -3.36 -2.06 -14.95
C TYR A 70 -3.02 -1.97 -13.46
N PRO A 71 -1.82 -1.55 -13.03
CA PRO A 71 -1.41 -1.68 -11.64
C PRO A 71 -2.10 -0.73 -10.65
N VAL A 72 -2.63 0.40 -11.14
CA VAL A 72 -3.38 1.35 -10.31
C VAL A 72 -4.86 0.92 -10.25
N THR A 73 -5.31 0.47 -9.08
CA THR A 73 -6.68 0.00 -8.80
C THR A 73 -7.54 1.07 -8.13
N PRO A 74 -8.88 0.91 -8.06
CA PRO A 74 -9.78 1.85 -7.37
C PRO A 74 -9.50 2.06 -5.87
N TYR A 75 -8.65 1.22 -5.26
CA TYR A 75 -8.22 1.36 -3.86
C TYR A 75 -7.07 2.35 -3.67
N HIS A 76 -6.57 2.97 -4.75
CA HIS A 76 -5.54 4.02 -4.70
C HIS A 76 -6.14 5.39 -5.06
N MET A 77 -5.55 6.45 -4.52
CA MET A 77 -6.00 7.82 -4.82
C MET A 77 -5.70 8.27 -6.23
N ASP A 78 -4.57 7.85 -6.78
CA ASP A 78 -4.14 8.15 -8.15
C ASP A 78 -4.94 7.39 -9.23
N TYR A 79 -5.94 6.61 -8.83
CA TYR A 79 -6.83 5.88 -9.76
C TYR A 79 -7.45 6.80 -10.83
N LEU A 80 -8.06 7.92 -10.42
CA LEU A 80 -8.74 8.81 -11.36
C LEU A 80 -7.76 9.48 -12.33
N SER A 81 -6.53 9.74 -11.89
CA SER A 81 -5.46 10.28 -12.73
C SER A 81 -4.99 9.28 -13.80
N HIS A 82 -5.29 8.00 -13.63
CA HIS A 82 -4.91 6.90 -14.53
C HIS A 82 -6.12 6.31 -15.29
N PHE A 83 -7.34 6.81 -15.06
CA PHE A 83 -8.58 6.20 -15.55
C PHE A 83 -8.59 5.97 -17.07
N ASP A 84 -8.12 6.95 -17.85
CA ASP A 84 -8.05 6.85 -19.31
C ASP A 84 -7.14 5.70 -19.79
N ARG A 85 -5.99 5.51 -19.13
CA ARG A 85 -5.04 4.42 -19.41
C ARG A 85 -5.56 3.07 -18.96
N ILE A 86 -6.31 3.04 -17.86
CA ILE A 86 -6.97 1.84 -17.35
C ILE A 86 -8.00 1.36 -18.36
N GLU A 87 -8.86 2.25 -18.85
CA GLU A 87 -9.87 1.91 -19.86
C GLU A 87 -9.22 1.52 -21.18
N GLN A 88 -8.16 2.21 -21.61
CA GLN A 88 -7.38 1.82 -22.78
C GLN A 88 -6.78 0.40 -22.61
N ALA A 89 -6.21 0.09 -21.45
CA ALA A 89 -5.64 -1.23 -21.18
C ALA A 89 -6.72 -2.33 -21.21
N LYS A 90 -7.90 -2.09 -20.64
CA LYS A 90 -9.04 -3.03 -20.71
C LYS A 90 -9.48 -3.28 -22.15
N GLN A 91 -9.63 -2.22 -22.94
CA GLN A 91 -10.05 -2.32 -24.34
C GLN A 91 -9.10 -3.16 -25.19
N VAL A 92 -7.78 -3.03 -24.98
CA VAL A 92 -6.76 -3.81 -25.70
C VAL A 92 -6.97 -5.32 -25.56
N TYR A 93 -7.41 -5.81 -24.39
CA TYR A 93 -7.62 -7.24 -24.15
C TYR A 93 -9.06 -7.70 -24.42
N GLN A 94 -10.04 -6.79 -24.41
CA GLN A 94 -11.46 -7.11 -24.68
C GLN A 94 -11.83 -7.10 -26.16
N GLN A 95 -11.20 -6.24 -26.98
CA GLN A 95 -11.50 -6.10 -28.42
C GLN A 95 -10.84 -7.16 -29.30
N GLN A 96 -9.90 -7.94 -28.74
CA GLN A 96 -9.37 -9.10 -29.43
C GLN A 96 -10.47 -10.17 -29.47
N GLU A 97 -11.10 -10.35 -30.64
CA GLU A 97 -11.92 -11.53 -30.90
C GLU A 97 -11.11 -12.77 -30.48
N ALA A 98 -11.77 -13.74 -29.85
CA ALA A 98 -11.23 -15.07 -29.60
C ALA A 98 -11.02 -15.82 -30.93
N GLY A 99 -10.22 -15.25 -31.84
CA GLY A 99 -9.92 -15.76 -33.16
C GLY A 99 -8.83 -16.81 -33.07
N ASN A 100 -9.21 -18.04 -33.43
CA ASN A 100 -8.37 -19.23 -33.63
C ASN A 100 -7.38 -19.57 -32.51
N ALA A 101 -7.74 -20.59 -31.73
CA ALA A 101 -6.87 -21.38 -30.85
C ALA A 101 -5.60 -20.64 -30.42
N SER A 102 -5.73 -19.79 -29.39
CA SER A 102 -4.57 -19.22 -28.70
C SER A 102 -3.53 -20.31 -28.49
N PRO A 103 -2.29 -20.15 -28.96
CA PRO A 103 -1.26 -21.16 -28.75
C PRO A 103 -1.17 -21.43 -27.25
N SER A 104 -1.16 -22.73 -26.90
CA SER A 104 -1.17 -23.14 -25.49
C SER A 104 0.11 -22.65 -24.80
N LEU A 105 -0.06 -21.67 -23.91
CA LEU A 105 1.04 -21.12 -23.13
C LEU A 105 1.22 -22.00 -21.90
N ARG A 106 2.41 -22.54 -21.72
CA ARG A 106 2.76 -23.33 -20.53
C ARG A 106 2.94 -22.40 -19.34
N VAL A 107 1.92 -22.31 -18.49
CA VAL A 107 1.91 -21.43 -17.33
C VAL A 107 2.22 -22.22 -16.07
N GLN A 108 3.21 -21.77 -15.31
CA GLN A 108 3.50 -22.26 -13.97
C GLN A 108 2.68 -21.46 -12.95
N PRO A 109 1.63 -22.03 -12.33
CA PRO A 109 0.91 -21.36 -11.26
C PRO A 109 1.72 -21.38 -9.96
N ARG A 110 1.66 -20.29 -9.20
CA ARG A 110 2.16 -20.18 -7.82
C ARG A 110 1.03 -19.72 -6.90
N GLY A 111 0.58 -20.63 -6.05
CA GLY A 111 -0.55 -20.42 -5.15
C GLY A 111 -1.86 -21.03 -5.68
N GLU A 112 -2.86 -21.08 -4.80
CA GLU A 112 -4.16 -21.70 -5.08
C GLU A 112 -4.95 -20.93 -6.14
N LEU A 113 -5.03 -19.61 -6.01
CA LEU A 113 -5.73 -18.74 -6.97
C LEU A 113 -5.14 -18.85 -8.37
N ALA A 114 -3.81 -18.78 -8.49
CA ALA A 114 -3.13 -18.93 -9.77
C ALA A 114 -3.41 -20.30 -10.40
N SER A 115 -3.49 -21.36 -9.60
CA SER A 115 -3.79 -22.72 -10.07
C SER A 115 -5.23 -22.81 -10.60
N GLN A 116 -6.20 -22.27 -9.86
CA GLN A 116 -7.60 -22.20 -10.27
C GLN A 116 -7.77 -21.42 -11.57
N LEU A 117 -7.07 -20.29 -11.71
CA LEU A 117 -7.13 -19.46 -12.91
C LEU A 117 -6.48 -20.14 -14.12
N VAL A 118 -5.33 -20.80 -13.95
CA VAL A 118 -4.70 -21.60 -15.04
C VAL A 118 -5.65 -22.68 -15.53
N GLN A 119 -6.34 -23.36 -14.62
CA GLN A 119 -7.36 -24.35 -14.97
C GLN A 119 -8.55 -23.73 -15.68
N ALA A 120 -9.08 -22.61 -15.17
CA ALA A 120 -10.22 -21.89 -15.77
C ALA A 120 -9.89 -21.40 -17.20
N MET A 121 -8.65 -20.94 -17.44
CA MET A 121 -8.19 -20.52 -18.76
C MET A 121 -7.99 -21.67 -19.76
N GLY A 122 -8.04 -22.93 -19.31
CA GLY A 122 -7.71 -24.09 -20.15
C GLY A 122 -6.24 -24.13 -20.59
N GLN A 123 -5.35 -23.45 -19.87
CA GLN A 123 -3.91 -23.43 -20.17
C GLN A 123 -3.22 -24.66 -19.56
N PRO A 124 -2.23 -25.26 -20.25
CA PRO A 124 -1.48 -26.37 -19.68
C PRO A 124 -0.65 -25.90 -18.49
N ALA A 125 -0.97 -26.42 -17.31
CA ALA A 125 -0.14 -26.23 -16.12
C ALA A 125 1.25 -26.82 -16.35
N ALA A 126 2.28 -26.02 -16.10
CA ALA A 126 3.67 -26.41 -16.27
C ALA A 126 4.40 -26.44 -14.92
N GLY A 127 5.38 -27.35 -14.82
CA GLY A 127 6.37 -27.32 -13.75
C GLY A 127 7.41 -26.20 -13.95
N ALA A 128 8.63 -26.39 -13.48
CA ALA A 128 9.69 -25.37 -13.54
C ALA A 128 10.12 -24.92 -14.95
N ALA A 129 9.70 -25.62 -16.01
CA ALA A 129 10.00 -25.31 -17.42
C ALA A 129 8.88 -24.51 -18.12
N GLY A 130 8.04 -23.80 -17.36
CA GLY A 130 6.97 -22.94 -17.86
C GLY A 130 7.50 -21.72 -18.62
N GLU A 131 6.69 -21.20 -19.53
CA GLU A 131 6.97 -20.00 -20.33
C GLU A 131 6.54 -18.71 -19.60
N ALA A 132 5.61 -18.83 -18.65
CA ALA A 132 5.19 -17.76 -17.75
C ALA A 132 4.96 -18.32 -16.34
N ILE A 133 5.21 -17.49 -15.34
CA ILE A 133 4.92 -17.78 -13.94
C ILE A 133 3.75 -16.90 -13.53
N LEU A 134 2.57 -17.48 -13.27
CA LEU A 134 1.43 -16.75 -12.73
C LEU A 134 1.47 -16.83 -11.21
N GLU A 135 1.59 -15.70 -10.54
CA GLU A 135 1.67 -15.64 -9.09
C GLU A 135 0.72 -14.60 -8.51
N GLU A 136 0.15 -14.95 -7.36
CA GLU A 136 -0.56 -14.02 -6.49
C GLU A 136 0.43 -13.41 -5.51
N ILE A 137 0.59 -12.09 -5.56
CA ILE A 137 1.45 -11.33 -4.65
C ILE A 137 0.55 -10.65 -3.63
N SER A 138 0.60 -11.10 -2.38
CA SER A 138 -0.19 -10.47 -1.32
C SER A 138 0.30 -9.04 -1.08
N LEU A 139 -0.63 -8.13 -0.79
CA LEU A 139 -0.29 -6.74 -0.47
C LEU A 139 0.57 -6.65 0.80
N GLN A 140 0.38 -7.60 1.73
CA GLN A 140 1.19 -7.71 2.93
C GLN A 140 2.66 -7.99 2.60
N ASP A 141 2.93 -8.91 1.67
CA ASP A 141 4.30 -9.26 1.27
C ASP A 141 4.91 -8.14 0.41
N LEU A 142 4.13 -7.55 -0.49
CA LEU A 142 4.58 -6.43 -1.34
C LEU A 142 5.08 -5.24 -0.51
N LEU A 143 4.39 -4.93 0.59
CA LEU A 143 4.66 -3.77 1.43
C LEU A 143 5.53 -4.08 2.65
N PHE A 144 5.91 -5.33 2.88
CA PHE A 144 6.55 -5.76 4.13
C PHE A 144 7.81 -4.94 4.45
N ASP A 145 8.75 -4.87 3.51
CA ASP A 145 10.03 -4.15 3.67
C ASP A 145 9.87 -2.62 3.71
N HIS A 146 8.70 -2.11 3.32
CA HIS A 146 8.40 -0.67 3.24
C HIS A 146 7.48 -0.18 4.37
N THR A 147 6.96 -1.10 5.18
CA THR A 147 6.07 -0.81 6.32
C THR A 147 6.59 -1.41 7.62
N TYR A 148 7.81 -1.98 7.61
CA TYR A 148 8.48 -2.45 8.82
C TYR A 148 8.68 -1.28 9.79
N SER A 149 8.11 -1.42 10.99
CA SER A 149 7.84 -0.28 11.86
C SER A 149 8.94 -0.09 12.91
N PHE A 150 9.51 1.10 12.90
CA PHE A 150 10.16 1.69 14.06
C PHE A 150 9.13 2.60 14.75
N ASN A 151 8.89 2.37 16.04
CA ASN A 151 7.94 3.10 16.88
C ASN A 151 6.52 3.20 16.28
N GLY A 152 6.05 2.11 15.64
CA GLY A 152 4.75 2.09 14.98
C GLY A 152 4.65 2.96 13.72
N TRP A 153 5.78 3.30 13.08
CA TRP A 153 5.80 3.90 11.75
C TRP A 153 5.04 3.05 10.75
N LEU A 154 4.25 3.70 9.89
CA LEU A 154 3.29 3.04 8.98
C LEU A 154 3.72 3.07 7.52
N GLY A 155 5.02 3.29 7.29
CA GLY A 155 5.58 3.42 5.96
C GLY A 155 5.58 4.87 5.45
N PRO A 156 6.11 5.09 4.23
CA PRO A 156 6.15 6.41 3.62
C PRO A 156 4.74 6.91 3.27
N PRO A 157 4.49 8.23 3.19
CA PRO A 157 3.16 8.77 2.88
C PRO A 157 2.55 8.17 1.60
N TRP A 158 3.35 7.99 0.56
CA TRP A 158 2.92 7.49 -0.74
C TRP A 158 2.71 5.97 -0.82
N TYR A 159 2.75 5.24 0.31
CA TYR A 159 2.55 3.78 0.29
C TYR A 159 1.16 3.36 -0.23
N LYS A 160 0.21 4.29 -0.32
CA LYS A 160 -1.14 4.09 -0.86
C LYS A 160 -1.31 4.54 -2.31
N GLU A 161 -0.26 5.02 -2.96
CA GLU A 161 -0.31 5.37 -4.36
C GLU A 161 -0.10 4.12 -5.23
N GLY A 162 -0.93 3.97 -6.26
CA GLY A 162 -0.82 2.87 -7.21
C GLY A 162 0.48 2.91 -8.01
N TRP A 163 1.02 4.10 -8.30
CA TRP A 163 2.35 4.20 -8.92
C TRP A 163 3.45 3.60 -8.03
N PHE A 164 3.32 3.68 -6.70
CA PHE A 164 4.31 3.12 -5.79
C PHE A 164 4.21 1.60 -5.76
N HIS A 165 3.00 1.04 -5.73
CA HIS A 165 2.80 -0.39 -5.89
C HIS A 165 3.33 -0.89 -7.24
N ALA A 166 3.13 -0.12 -8.33
CA ALA A 166 3.75 -0.43 -9.62
C ALA A 166 5.29 -0.39 -9.53
N TYR A 167 5.88 0.57 -8.83
CA TYR A 167 7.33 0.58 -8.65
C TYR A 167 7.81 -0.69 -7.94
N LEU A 168 7.17 -1.10 -6.84
CA LEU A 168 7.54 -2.30 -6.09
C LEU A 168 7.38 -3.59 -6.90
N LEU A 169 6.33 -3.68 -7.72
CA LEU A 169 6.05 -4.85 -8.53
C LEU A 169 7.00 -5.01 -9.73
N TRP A 170 7.56 -3.93 -10.30
CA TRP A 170 8.33 -3.99 -11.55
C TRP A 170 9.80 -3.58 -11.43
N ALA A 171 10.18 -2.65 -10.56
CA ALA A 171 11.51 -2.03 -10.59
C ALA A 171 12.65 -3.05 -10.49
N GLY A 172 12.49 -4.08 -9.65
CA GLY A 172 13.48 -5.15 -9.47
C GLY A 172 13.65 -6.08 -10.68
N LEU A 173 12.73 -6.06 -11.64
CA LEU A 173 12.77 -6.90 -12.85
C LEU A 173 13.46 -6.21 -14.03
N ILE A 174 13.76 -4.91 -13.91
CA ILE A 174 14.32 -4.12 -15.01
C ILE A 174 15.83 -4.37 -15.09
N THR A 175 16.26 -5.01 -16.18
CA THR A 175 17.67 -5.28 -16.48
C THR A 175 18.31 -4.22 -17.37
N ASP A 176 17.52 -3.55 -18.22
CA ASP A 176 17.98 -2.46 -19.08
C ASP A 176 18.42 -1.23 -18.26
N GLN A 177 19.70 -0.87 -18.35
CA GLN A 177 20.30 0.16 -17.51
C GLN A 177 19.73 1.55 -17.80
N GLU A 178 19.45 1.86 -19.06
CA GLU A 178 18.91 3.17 -19.45
C GLU A 178 17.46 3.34 -18.94
N ARG A 179 16.63 2.31 -19.09
CA ARG A 179 15.28 2.28 -18.50
C ARG A 179 15.34 2.34 -16.98
N LYS A 180 16.27 1.64 -16.34
CA LYS A 180 16.45 1.70 -14.88
C LYS A 180 16.75 3.13 -14.42
N GLN A 181 17.68 3.82 -15.08
CA GLN A 181 18.00 5.22 -14.77
C GLN A 181 16.79 6.16 -14.96
N ARG A 182 15.98 5.96 -16.02
CA ARG A 182 14.73 6.71 -16.21
C ARG A 182 13.73 6.47 -15.08
N VAL A 183 13.50 5.21 -14.72
CA VAL A 183 12.61 4.80 -13.63
C VAL A 183 13.08 5.42 -12.31
N ASP A 184 14.37 5.31 -11.99
CA ASP A 184 14.96 5.88 -10.77
C ASP A 184 14.80 7.41 -10.72
N THR A 185 14.95 8.08 -11.86
CA THR A 185 14.77 9.54 -11.98
C THR A 185 13.32 9.94 -11.70
N LEU A 186 12.36 9.27 -12.34
CA LEU A 186 10.92 9.54 -12.14
C LEU A 186 10.48 9.21 -10.71
N TYR A 187 10.93 8.07 -10.18
CA TYR A 187 10.69 7.67 -8.79
C TYR A 187 11.21 8.71 -7.80
N ARG A 188 12.46 9.16 -7.96
CA ARG A 188 13.06 10.22 -7.13
C ARG A 188 12.26 11.51 -7.18
N ARG A 189 11.81 11.93 -8.37
CA ARG A 189 10.99 13.14 -8.50
C ARG A 189 9.71 13.04 -7.67
N LEU A 190 9.05 11.88 -7.64
CA LEU A 190 7.83 11.68 -6.85
C LEU A 190 8.11 11.72 -5.34
N ILE A 191 9.10 10.97 -4.85
CA ILE A 191 9.38 10.88 -3.40
C ILE A 191 9.96 12.17 -2.82
N TYR A 192 10.64 12.98 -3.64
CA TYR A 192 11.19 14.27 -3.21
C TYR A 192 10.27 15.46 -3.50
N GLY A 193 9.12 15.23 -4.14
CA GLY A 193 8.19 16.32 -4.50
C GLY A 193 8.75 17.26 -5.58
N ASP A 194 9.63 16.78 -6.46
CA ASP A 194 10.27 17.56 -7.52
C ASP A 194 9.38 17.64 -8.78
N TYR A 195 8.24 18.31 -8.60
CA TYR A 195 7.25 18.57 -9.64
C TYR A 195 6.54 19.92 -9.43
N GLN A 196 6.13 20.53 -10.53
CA GLN A 196 5.45 21.82 -10.57
C GLN A 196 3.93 21.64 -10.49
N GLY A 197 3.42 21.52 -9.27
CA GLY A 197 1.99 21.40 -9.01
C GLY A 197 1.38 20.06 -9.42
N LEU A 198 0.05 19.99 -9.42
CA LEU A 198 -0.69 18.74 -9.59
C LEU A 198 -0.54 18.13 -10.99
N ALA A 199 -0.58 18.96 -12.04
CA ALA A 199 -0.50 18.47 -13.42
C ALA A 199 0.86 17.82 -13.73
N ASP A 200 1.96 18.44 -13.32
CA ASP A 200 3.30 17.85 -13.48
C ASP A 200 3.43 16.57 -12.65
N ARG A 201 2.95 16.57 -11.40
CA ARG A 201 2.92 15.36 -10.56
C ARG A 201 2.24 14.19 -11.30
N ILE A 202 1.01 14.38 -11.80
CA ILE A 202 0.26 13.35 -12.53
C ILE A 202 1.04 12.88 -13.75
N ASN A 203 1.69 13.78 -14.48
CA ASN A 203 2.50 13.40 -15.64
C ASN A 203 3.72 12.55 -15.25
N VAL A 204 4.39 12.85 -14.13
CA VAL A 204 5.50 12.03 -13.61
C VAL A 204 5.01 10.65 -13.17
N GLU A 205 3.90 10.57 -12.42
CA GLU A 205 3.28 9.31 -11.98
C GLU A 205 2.95 8.42 -13.19
N ARG A 206 2.29 9.00 -14.19
CA ARG A 206 1.90 8.31 -15.42
C ARG A 206 3.13 7.90 -16.25
N ALA A 207 4.16 8.74 -16.34
CA ALA A 207 5.40 8.39 -17.04
C ALA A 207 6.11 7.22 -16.35
N LEU A 208 6.17 7.22 -15.01
CA LEU A 208 6.77 6.14 -14.23
C LEU A 208 6.07 4.81 -14.50
N VAL A 209 4.74 4.77 -14.39
CA VAL A 209 3.97 3.55 -14.63
C VAL A 209 4.13 3.05 -16.07
N ALA A 210 4.18 3.96 -17.06
CA ALA A 210 4.45 3.59 -18.44
C ALA A 210 5.84 2.95 -18.63
N GLU A 211 6.90 3.56 -18.06
CA GLU A 211 8.26 3.02 -18.17
C GLU A 211 8.41 1.66 -17.47
N LEU A 212 7.79 1.50 -16.29
CA LEU A 212 7.79 0.24 -15.54
C LEU A 212 7.14 -0.92 -16.31
N THR A 213 6.04 -0.64 -17.02
CA THR A 213 5.21 -1.68 -17.67
C THR A 213 5.58 -1.96 -19.12
N ARG A 214 6.48 -1.18 -19.72
CA ARG A 214 6.79 -1.20 -21.16
C ARG A 214 7.35 -2.54 -21.69
N GLY A 215 8.09 -3.29 -20.87
CA GLY A 215 8.89 -4.44 -21.35
C GLY A 215 8.25 -5.82 -21.23
N CYS A 216 7.03 -5.90 -20.67
CA CYS A 216 6.28 -7.14 -20.44
C CYS A 216 7.07 -8.26 -19.73
N GLU A 217 8.14 -7.93 -18.98
CA GLU A 217 8.80 -8.89 -18.08
C GLU A 217 7.83 -9.39 -17.02
N ARG A 218 6.91 -8.50 -16.63
CA ARG A 218 5.73 -8.78 -15.83
C ARG A 218 4.57 -7.96 -16.38
N VAL A 219 3.35 -8.47 -16.31
CA VAL A 219 2.14 -7.73 -16.67
C VAL A 219 1.11 -7.79 -15.54
N MET A 220 0.21 -6.83 -15.48
CA MET A 220 -0.90 -6.86 -14.52
C MET A 220 -2.06 -7.62 -15.13
N VAL A 221 -2.60 -8.60 -14.41
CA VAL A 221 -3.85 -9.28 -14.79
C VAL A 221 -5.04 -8.68 -14.05
N GLY A 222 -4.87 -8.45 -12.74
CA GLY A 222 -5.93 -7.99 -11.89
C GLY A 222 -5.54 -8.02 -10.42
N TYR A 223 -6.53 -7.88 -9.56
CA TYR A 223 -6.34 -7.90 -8.12
C TYR A 223 -7.42 -8.73 -7.43
N THR A 224 -7.19 -9.08 -6.16
CA THR A 224 -8.24 -9.65 -5.32
C THR A 224 -8.63 -8.72 -4.18
N MET A 225 -9.83 -8.94 -3.67
CA MET A 225 -10.40 -8.20 -2.55
C MET A 225 -10.42 -9.07 -1.29
N ARG A 226 -10.05 -8.47 -0.16
CA ARG A 226 -10.24 -9.05 1.18
C ARG A 226 -11.60 -8.61 1.68
N HIS A 227 -12.44 -9.59 1.96
CA HIS A 227 -13.73 -9.40 2.60
C HIS A 227 -13.59 -9.58 4.11
N GLU A 228 -13.96 -8.55 4.86
CA GLU A 228 -13.97 -8.57 6.33
C GLU A 228 -15.39 -8.30 6.84
N TYR A 229 -15.85 -9.14 7.76
CA TYR A 229 -17.24 -9.18 8.19
C TYR A 229 -17.43 -8.55 9.56
N TYR A 230 -18.54 -7.82 9.77
CA TYR A 230 -18.87 -7.21 11.04
C TYR A 230 -20.37 -7.29 11.35
N ASN A 231 -20.70 -7.35 12.65
CA ASN A 231 -22.10 -7.42 13.10
C ASN A 231 -22.74 -6.02 13.06
N THR A 232 -23.93 -5.92 12.48
CA THR A 232 -24.77 -4.72 12.36
C THR A 232 -26.08 -4.81 13.14
N GLU A 233 -26.33 -5.91 13.85
CA GLU A 233 -27.46 -6.09 14.77
C GLU A 233 -27.59 -4.90 15.73
N TYR A 234 -28.81 -4.50 16.07
CA TYR A 234 -29.03 -3.33 16.93
C TYR A 234 -28.43 -3.48 18.33
N SER A 235 -28.56 -4.65 18.95
CA SER A 235 -28.15 -4.94 20.33
C SER A 235 -26.68 -5.33 20.50
N ALA A 236 -26.04 -5.90 19.46
CA ALA A 236 -24.67 -6.42 19.55
C ALA A 236 -23.77 -5.95 18.39
N GLY A 237 -24.29 -5.07 17.54
CA GLY A 237 -23.61 -4.58 16.35
C GLY A 237 -22.87 -3.28 16.57
N VAL A 238 -22.16 -2.89 15.52
CA VAL A 238 -21.29 -1.73 15.49
C VAL A 238 -21.67 -0.80 14.33
N GLU A 239 -21.34 0.48 14.49
CA GLU A 239 -21.59 1.53 13.51
C GLU A 239 -20.48 2.58 13.48
N ASN A 240 -20.62 3.58 12.61
CA ASN A 240 -19.65 4.66 12.40
C ASN A 240 -18.25 4.13 12.08
N ILE A 241 -18.17 3.10 11.25
CA ILE A 241 -16.91 2.41 10.97
C ILE A 241 -16.25 3.03 9.73
N ALA A 242 -15.08 3.63 9.93
CA ALA A 242 -14.17 3.99 8.86
C ALA A 242 -13.16 2.87 8.67
N VAL A 243 -12.77 2.64 7.42
CA VAL A 243 -11.92 1.52 7.02
C VAL A 243 -10.84 1.98 6.07
N ASP A 244 -9.72 1.30 6.12
CA ASP A 244 -8.55 1.58 5.29
C ASP A 244 -8.63 0.80 3.97
N ALA A 245 -8.37 1.46 2.85
CA ALA A 245 -8.45 0.84 1.52
C ALA A 245 -7.48 -0.34 1.34
N LEU A 246 -6.37 -0.38 2.10
CA LEU A 246 -5.35 -1.41 2.02
C LEU A 246 -5.40 -2.37 3.22
N THR A 247 -5.51 -1.83 4.44
CA THR A 247 -5.46 -2.64 5.67
C THR A 247 -6.83 -2.94 6.27
N GLY A 248 -7.92 -2.45 5.68
CA GLY A 248 -9.28 -2.69 6.13
C GLY A 248 -9.49 -2.27 7.59
N PHE A 249 -9.92 -3.22 8.41
CA PHE A 249 -10.12 -3.00 9.85
C PHE A 249 -8.82 -2.97 10.65
N TYR A 250 -7.69 -3.43 10.10
CA TYR A 250 -6.37 -3.37 10.74
C TYR A 250 -5.73 -1.98 10.60
N SER A 251 -6.48 -0.94 10.94
CA SER A 251 -6.11 0.46 10.74
C SER A 251 -6.39 1.29 12.00
N PRO A 252 -5.67 2.40 12.21
CA PRO A 252 -5.90 3.23 13.37
C PRO A 252 -7.23 4.00 13.30
N VAL A 253 -7.77 4.22 12.09
CA VAL A 253 -9.06 4.89 11.90
C VAL A 253 -10.21 4.03 12.41
N PHE A 254 -10.16 2.71 12.19
CA PHE A 254 -11.18 1.77 12.63
C PHE A 254 -11.47 1.87 14.13
N LEU A 255 -10.41 1.77 14.96
CA LEU A 255 -10.54 1.84 16.42
C LEU A 255 -11.04 3.19 16.93
N ARG A 256 -10.84 4.27 16.15
CA ARG A 256 -11.21 5.63 16.54
C ARG A 256 -12.65 5.97 16.19
N THR A 257 -13.19 5.34 15.14
CA THR A 257 -14.54 5.67 14.65
C THR A 257 -15.59 4.68 15.11
N ILE A 258 -15.24 3.39 15.26
CA ILE A 258 -16.19 2.34 15.65
C ILE A 258 -16.96 2.68 16.93
N LYS A 259 -18.28 2.51 16.88
CA LYS A 259 -19.21 2.66 18.03
C LYS A 259 -20.05 1.42 18.20
N LEU A 260 -20.38 1.09 19.45
CA LEU A 260 -21.42 0.12 19.77
C LEU A 260 -22.79 0.79 19.55
N LYS A 261 -23.73 0.08 18.93
CA LYS A 261 -25.08 0.62 18.66
C LYS A 261 -25.93 0.76 19.92
N ASP A 262 -25.76 -0.15 20.88
CA ASP A 262 -26.51 -0.18 22.14
C ASP A 262 -25.95 0.79 23.20
N PHE A 263 -24.63 1.03 23.20
CA PHE A 263 -23.97 1.94 24.13
C PHE A 263 -22.92 2.82 23.47
N LEU A 264 -23.32 4.03 23.09
CA LEU A 264 -22.44 4.99 22.40
C LEU A 264 -21.23 5.46 23.24
N TRP A 265 -21.27 5.33 24.57
CA TRP A 265 -20.27 5.94 25.48
C TRP A 265 -19.65 4.97 26.51
N ASN A 266 -20.18 3.76 26.69
CA ASN A 266 -19.76 2.81 27.73
C ASN A 266 -20.08 1.37 27.34
N GLY A 267 -19.07 0.53 27.08
CA GLY A 267 -19.33 -0.87 26.76
C GLY A 267 -18.07 -1.66 26.45
N TRP A 268 -18.27 -2.93 26.10
CA TRP A 268 -17.18 -3.86 25.82
C TRP A 268 -17.23 -4.32 24.36
N LEU A 269 -16.39 -3.75 23.52
CA LEU A 269 -16.17 -4.24 22.17
C LEU A 269 -15.23 -5.44 22.19
N ARG A 270 -15.78 -6.65 21.97
CA ARG A 270 -14.97 -7.86 21.75
C ARG A 270 -14.59 -7.94 20.27
N LEU A 271 -13.29 -7.97 19.98
CA LEU A 271 -12.75 -8.09 18.63
C LEU A 271 -12.14 -9.49 18.43
N GLY A 272 -12.75 -10.29 17.55
CA GLY A 272 -12.16 -11.56 17.11
C GLY A 272 -11.26 -11.33 15.91
N ILE A 273 -9.98 -11.67 15.99
CA ILE A 273 -9.01 -11.48 14.90
C ILE A 273 -8.56 -12.85 14.40
N ASN A 274 -8.65 -13.10 13.09
CA ASN A 274 -8.14 -14.33 12.48
C ASN A 274 -6.61 -14.31 12.28
N ALA A 275 -5.87 -14.06 13.37
CA ALA A 275 -4.42 -14.11 13.42
C ALA A 275 -3.98 -14.42 14.84
N ARG A 276 -2.90 -15.21 14.98
CA ARG A 276 -2.28 -15.44 16.29
C ARG A 276 -1.27 -14.32 16.57
N PRO A 277 -1.26 -13.74 17.79
CA PRO A 277 -0.19 -12.83 18.20
C PRO A 277 1.12 -13.62 18.27
N ARG A 278 2.16 -13.10 17.60
CA ARG A 278 3.49 -13.71 17.48
C ARG A 278 4.63 -12.69 17.64
N ALA A 279 4.37 -11.42 17.38
CA ALA A 279 5.34 -10.35 17.49
C ALA A 279 5.54 -9.93 18.95
N ALA A 280 6.78 -9.56 19.28
CA ALA A 280 7.09 -8.92 20.54
C ALA A 280 6.36 -7.56 20.65
N TRP A 281 5.98 -7.18 21.87
CA TRP A 281 5.32 -5.89 22.14
C TRP A 281 6.37 -4.87 22.54
N ASN A 282 7.08 -4.34 21.56
CA ASN A 282 8.12 -3.33 21.79
C ASN A 282 8.18 -2.34 20.61
N PRO A 283 8.65 -1.11 20.83
CA PRO A 283 8.64 -0.07 19.80
C PRO A 283 9.73 -0.24 18.73
N ILE A 284 10.62 -1.23 18.81
CA ILE A 284 11.66 -1.48 17.80
C ILE A 284 11.39 -2.82 17.12
N GLY A 285 10.73 -2.79 15.96
CA GLY A 285 10.44 -4.02 15.21
C GLY A 285 9.43 -4.97 15.90
N GLY A 286 8.82 -4.54 17.00
CA GLY A 286 7.68 -5.19 17.63
C GLY A 286 6.34 -4.70 17.07
N PHE A 287 5.23 -5.28 17.54
CA PHE A 287 3.88 -5.05 17.01
C PHE A 287 3.79 -5.26 15.50
N SER A 288 4.60 -6.17 14.95
CA SER A 288 4.69 -6.39 13.51
C SER A 288 3.58 -7.30 12.96
N ASP A 289 2.93 -8.10 13.81
CA ASP A 289 1.76 -8.90 13.45
C ASP A 289 0.44 -8.11 13.52
N ARG A 290 -0.63 -8.65 12.92
CA ARG A 290 -1.94 -7.98 12.82
C ARG A 290 -2.56 -7.63 14.18
N VAL A 291 -2.43 -8.52 15.17
CA VAL A 291 -2.98 -8.32 16.52
C VAL A 291 -2.19 -7.23 17.24
N GLY A 292 -0.86 -7.32 17.20
CA GLY A 292 0.05 -6.33 17.77
C GLY A 292 -0.17 -4.94 17.19
N ARG A 293 -0.32 -4.80 15.87
CA ARG A 293 -0.60 -3.50 15.23
C ARG A 293 -1.89 -2.87 15.77
N LEU A 294 -2.97 -3.65 15.88
CA LEU A 294 -4.23 -3.16 16.44
C LEU A 294 -4.11 -2.75 17.91
N VAL A 295 -3.41 -3.54 18.73
CA VAL A 295 -3.12 -3.17 20.12
C VAL A 295 -2.35 -1.86 20.17
N TRP A 296 -1.29 -1.72 19.36
CA TRP A 296 -0.51 -0.49 19.26
C TRP A 296 -1.35 0.71 18.82
N PHE A 297 -2.29 0.54 17.89
CA PHE A 297 -3.19 1.63 17.48
C PHE A 297 -4.20 2.04 18.55
N GLY A 298 -4.52 1.14 19.50
CA GLY A 298 -5.41 1.41 20.63
C GLY A 298 -4.72 2.11 21.79
N ILE A 299 -3.43 1.84 22.04
CA ILE A 299 -2.67 2.43 23.16
C ILE A 299 -1.73 3.56 22.73
N GLY A 300 -1.31 3.55 21.47
CA GLY A 300 -0.38 4.52 20.91
C GLY A 300 -1.09 5.82 20.52
N ASP A 301 -0.37 6.92 20.67
CA ASP A 301 -0.88 8.26 20.42
C ASP A 301 -0.01 9.02 19.38
N PRO A 302 -0.11 8.64 18.10
CA PRO A 302 0.75 9.18 17.06
C PRO A 302 0.41 10.64 16.76
N ALA A 303 1.41 11.41 16.33
CA ALA A 303 1.23 12.82 15.93
C ALA A 303 0.22 12.99 14.78
N PHE A 304 0.29 12.08 13.81
CA PHE A 304 -0.55 12.02 12.62
C PHE A 304 -1.11 10.61 12.43
N LEU A 305 -2.23 10.51 11.73
CA LEU A 305 -2.83 9.26 11.30
C LEU A 305 -2.76 9.16 9.77
N PRO A 306 -2.53 7.98 9.20
CA PRO A 306 -2.65 7.82 7.76
C PRO A 306 -4.12 8.03 7.37
N SER A 307 -4.36 8.78 6.29
CA SER A 307 -5.70 8.88 5.71
C SER A 307 -6.14 7.49 5.25
N PRO A 308 -7.41 7.06 5.46
CA PRO A 308 -7.84 5.70 5.16
C PRO A 308 -7.73 5.34 3.67
N THR A 309 -7.90 6.32 2.80
CA THR A 309 -7.91 6.14 1.34
C THR A 309 -6.75 6.80 0.64
N SER A 310 -5.97 7.67 1.30
CA SER A 310 -4.99 8.53 0.64
C SER A 310 -3.61 8.56 1.28
N SER A 311 -2.64 9.09 0.53
CA SER A 311 -1.28 9.36 0.99
C SER A 311 -1.14 10.59 1.89
N ILE A 312 -2.27 11.14 2.36
CA ILE A 312 -2.32 12.31 3.22
C ILE A 312 -2.22 11.87 4.67
N TRP A 313 -1.47 12.64 5.47
CA TRP A 313 -1.46 12.52 6.92
C TRP A 313 -2.58 13.37 7.52
N LEU A 314 -3.47 12.72 8.27
CA LEU A 314 -4.51 13.37 9.05
C LEU A 314 -3.93 13.86 10.39
N PRO A 315 -4.12 15.13 10.77
CA PRO A 315 -3.75 15.64 12.10
C PRO A 315 -4.41 14.84 13.23
N ASN A 316 -3.62 14.38 14.21
CA ASN A 316 -4.14 13.80 15.46
C ASN A 316 -3.73 14.63 16.69
N ARG A 317 -2.41 14.74 16.94
CA ARG A 317 -1.86 15.60 18.01
C ARG A 317 -1.15 16.84 17.49
N ILE A 318 -0.84 16.88 16.21
CA ILE A 318 -0.08 17.98 15.62
C ILE A 318 -0.86 18.62 14.48
N ARG A 319 -0.88 19.96 14.47
CA ARG A 319 -1.20 20.76 13.27
C ARG A 319 0.10 21.32 12.71
N ALA A 320 0.32 21.13 11.41
CA ALA A 320 1.50 21.62 10.73
C ALA A 320 1.14 22.85 9.90
N ASP A 321 1.77 23.98 10.22
CA ASP A 321 1.74 25.18 9.39
C ASP A 321 3.01 25.18 8.54
N THR A 322 2.87 24.98 7.23
CA THR A 322 4.01 25.07 6.31
C THR A 322 4.12 26.50 5.83
N THR A 323 5.26 27.15 6.11
CA THR A 323 5.61 28.40 5.44
C THR A 323 6.32 28.03 4.14
N VAL A 324 5.53 27.76 3.09
CA VAL A 324 6.03 27.67 1.70
C VAL A 324 5.96 29.04 1.03
N GLU A 325 4.97 29.86 1.37
CA GLU A 325 4.78 31.16 0.74
C GLU A 325 5.90 32.13 1.12
N GLY A 326 6.71 32.49 0.13
CA GLY A 326 7.67 33.58 0.24
C GLY A 326 9.02 33.20 0.84
N ALA A 327 9.54 31.99 0.62
CA ALA A 327 10.97 31.76 0.81
C ALA A 327 11.74 32.83 0.00
N PRO A 328 12.52 33.73 0.64
CA PRO A 328 13.23 34.78 -0.09
C PRO A 328 14.15 34.13 -1.13
N PRO A 329 14.53 34.83 -2.22
CA PRO A 329 15.62 34.40 -3.07
C PRO A 329 16.84 34.08 -2.18
N GLY A 330 17.17 32.79 -2.07
CA GLY A 330 18.23 32.29 -1.19
C GLY A 330 17.80 31.47 0.04
N GLY A 331 16.51 31.21 0.30
CA GLY A 331 16.04 30.27 1.32
C GLY A 331 15.74 30.87 2.71
N VAL A 332 15.15 30.06 3.59
CA VAL A 332 14.74 30.45 4.94
C VAL A 332 15.93 30.35 5.91
N PRO A 333 16.26 31.40 6.67
CA PRO A 333 17.36 31.35 7.63
C PRO A 333 17.07 30.32 8.74
N VAL A 334 18.05 29.46 9.02
CA VAL A 334 17.97 28.50 10.12
C VAL A 334 18.29 29.21 11.44
N PRO A 335 17.48 29.04 12.50
CA PRO A 335 17.77 29.62 13.83
C PRO A 335 19.15 29.22 14.36
N ARG A 336 19.80 30.11 15.12
CA ARG A 336 21.17 29.88 15.65
C ARG A 336 21.23 28.75 16.67
N ASP A 337 20.12 28.51 17.36
CA ASP A 337 19.89 27.46 18.36
C ASP A 337 19.31 26.18 17.75
N ALA A 338 19.22 26.10 16.42
CA ALA A 338 18.75 24.88 15.77
C ALA A 338 19.71 23.72 16.01
N VAL A 339 19.13 22.56 16.29
CA VAL A 339 19.83 21.30 16.54
C VAL A 339 19.40 20.24 15.55
N ILE A 340 20.32 19.32 15.24
CA ILE A 340 20.07 18.13 14.44
C ILE A 340 20.64 16.91 15.16
N PRO A 341 19.92 15.77 15.25
CA PRO A 341 20.48 14.56 15.82
C PRO A 341 21.59 14.00 14.92
N GLU A 342 22.69 13.60 15.53
CA GLU A 342 23.77 12.86 14.85
C GLU A 342 23.32 11.42 14.56
N PRO A 343 23.45 10.92 13.31
CA PRO A 343 23.15 9.52 12.99
C PRO A 343 23.97 8.53 13.83
N GLY A 344 23.34 7.45 14.29
CA GLY A 344 23.96 6.39 15.10
C GLY A 344 24.05 6.68 16.60
N THR A 345 24.12 7.95 17.00
CA THR A 345 24.15 8.33 18.43
C THR A 345 22.83 8.96 18.88
N GLY A 346 22.16 9.70 18.00
CA GLY A 346 21.01 10.54 18.32
C GLY A 346 21.37 11.81 19.10
N ILE A 347 22.66 12.10 19.33
CA ILE A 347 23.09 13.27 20.09
C ILE A 347 22.73 14.52 19.29
N LEU A 348 22.02 15.46 19.93
CA LEU A 348 21.66 16.74 19.31
C LEU A 348 22.91 17.63 19.17
N GLN A 349 23.28 17.93 17.93
CA GLN A 349 24.39 18.82 17.60
C GLN A 349 23.87 20.14 17.05
N PRO A 350 24.54 21.28 17.34
CA PRO A 350 24.21 22.55 16.71
C PRO A 350 24.35 22.47 15.19
N VAL A 351 23.37 23.00 14.45
CA VAL A 351 23.43 23.07 12.98
C VAL A 351 24.50 24.06 12.48
N GLY A 352 24.87 25.03 13.32
CA GLY A 352 25.84 26.07 13.01
C GLY A 352 25.23 27.34 12.40
N THR A 353 26.04 28.40 12.29
CA THR A 353 25.58 29.72 11.84
C THR A 353 25.54 29.85 10.32
N GLY A 354 24.73 30.78 9.80
CA GLY A 354 24.67 31.12 8.37
C GLY A 354 24.00 30.07 7.48
N LYS A 355 23.42 29.00 8.05
CA LYS A 355 22.71 27.97 7.30
C LYS A 355 21.34 28.45 6.85
N LYS A 356 20.89 27.93 5.70
CA LYS A 356 19.60 28.23 5.11
C LYS A 356 18.88 26.94 4.74
N ALA A 357 17.58 26.91 4.96
CA ALA A 357 16.69 25.81 4.63
C ALA A 357 15.84 26.16 3.40
N ARG A 358 15.37 25.15 2.69
CA ARG A 358 14.39 25.33 1.59
C ARG A 358 12.99 25.63 2.12
N THR A 359 12.63 24.99 3.24
CA THR A 359 11.28 25.03 3.81
C THR A 359 11.35 25.14 5.32
N LYS A 360 10.38 25.83 5.93
CA LYS A 360 10.14 25.81 7.37
C LYS A 360 8.74 25.23 7.64
N ILE A 361 8.70 24.21 8.48
CA ILE A 361 7.45 23.63 8.98
C ILE A 361 7.36 23.96 10.46
N THR A 362 6.24 24.55 10.87
CA THR A 362 5.97 24.85 12.28
C THR A 362 4.88 23.91 12.77
N TYR A 363 5.20 23.11 13.79
CA TYR A 363 4.26 22.17 14.39
C TYR A 363 3.64 22.78 15.65
N ARG A 364 2.31 22.85 15.68
CA ARG A 364 1.53 23.15 16.90
C ARG A 364 1.08 21.85 17.52
N VAL A 365 1.44 21.66 18.78
CA VAL A 365 1.31 20.39 19.48
C VAL A 365 0.19 20.48 20.50
N LEU A 366 -0.74 19.52 20.44
CA LEU A 366 -1.74 19.30 21.47
C LEU A 366 -1.20 18.31 22.50
N THR A 367 -0.71 18.83 23.64
CA THR A 367 -0.25 18.02 24.76
C THR A 367 -1.41 17.60 25.65
N SER A 368 -1.34 16.40 26.22
CA SER A 368 -2.23 15.94 27.29
C SER A 368 -1.44 15.22 28.38
N THR A 369 -2.14 14.53 29.26
CA THR A 369 -1.53 13.68 30.27
C THR A 369 -1.46 12.24 29.73
N PHE A 370 -0.37 11.53 30.02
CA PHE A 370 -0.27 10.10 29.82
C PHE A 370 -1.14 9.33 30.84
N HIS A 371 -1.29 8.02 30.64
CA HIS A 371 -2.10 7.16 31.53
C HIS A 371 -1.59 7.11 32.97
N ASP A 372 -0.29 7.35 33.19
CA ASP A 372 0.35 7.40 34.51
C ASP A 372 0.27 8.79 35.16
N THR A 373 -0.51 9.71 34.59
CA THR A 373 -0.68 11.10 35.02
C THR A 373 0.50 12.04 34.73
N THR A 374 1.57 11.58 34.08
CA THR A 374 2.66 12.46 33.65
C THR A 374 2.22 13.36 32.50
N ARG A 375 2.64 14.63 32.52
CA ARG A 375 2.27 15.59 31.46
C ARG A 375 3.21 15.44 30.28
N MET A 376 2.63 15.36 29.08
CA MET A 376 3.40 15.44 27.84
C MET A 376 4.12 16.78 27.72
N SER A 377 5.30 16.72 27.13
CA SER A 377 6.19 17.84 26.85
C SER A 377 6.67 17.77 25.40
N VAL A 378 7.42 18.79 24.96
CA VAL A 378 8.07 18.78 23.64
C VAL A 378 9.08 17.63 23.52
N ALA A 379 9.67 17.18 24.63
CA ALA A 379 10.62 16.07 24.62
C ALA A 379 9.97 14.77 24.14
N ASP A 380 8.69 14.53 24.45
CA ASP A 380 7.96 13.32 24.05
C ASP A 380 7.72 13.25 22.53
N LEU A 381 7.78 14.39 21.84
CA LEU A 381 7.75 14.45 20.37
C LEU A 381 9.13 14.35 19.74
N LEU A 382 10.15 14.95 20.37
CA LEU A 382 11.51 14.92 19.85
C LEU A 382 12.18 13.57 20.07
N TYR A 383 11.81 12.85 21.14
CA TYR A 383 12.40 11.57 21.47
C TYR A 383 12.26 10.54 20.34
N PRO A 384 11.06 10.27 19.75
CA PRO A 384 10.95 9.39 18.59
C PRO A 384 11.84 9.77 17.41
N TYR A 385 12.00 11.07 17.15
CA TYR A 385 12.83 11.57 16.05
C TYR A 385 14.33 11.33 16.32
N ILE A 386 14.80 11.69 17.51
CA ILE A 386 16.17 11.41 17.98
C ILE A 386 16.46 9.91 17.98
N PHE A 387 15.50 9.14 18.48
CA PHE A 387 15.58 7.70 18.56
C PHE A 387 15.71 7.07 17.17
N ALA A 388 14.97 7.55 16.16
CA ALA A 388 15.13 7.08 14.78
C ALA A 388 16.55 7.32 14.25
N PHE A 389 17.16 8.48 14.52
CA PHE A 389 18.54 8.78 14.13
C PHE A 389 19.57 7.88 14.82
N ARG A 390 19.35 7.54 16.09
CA ARG A 390 20.22 6.59 16.80
C ARG A 390 20.25 5.22 16.13
N TRP A 391 19.16 4.81 15.50
CA TRP A 391 19.02 3.51 14.85
C TRP A 391 19.20 3.56 13.32
N SER A 392 19.52 4.72 12.74
CA SER A 392 19.66 4.89 11.29
C SER A 392 21.08 4.69 10.75
N SER A 393 22.03 4.23 11.57
CA SER A 393 23.44 4.04 11.20
C SER A 393 23.82 2.60 10.81
N THR A 394 22.86 1.80 10.36
CA THR A 394 23.12 0.49 9.72
C THR A 394 22.95 0.57 8.22
#